data_AF-A0A6P9AXU5-F1
#
_entry.id   AF-A0A6P9AXU5-F1
#
_cell.length_a   1.000
_cell.length_b   1.000
_cell.length_c   1.000
_cell.angle_alpha   90.00
_cell.angle_beta   90.00
_cell.angle_gamma   90.00
#
_symmetry.space_group_name_H-M   'P 1'
#
loop_
_entity.id
_entity.type
_entity.pdbx_description
1 polymer ?
#
loop_
_entity_poly.entity_id
_entity_poly.type
_entity_poly.pdbx_seq_one_letter_code
_entity_poly.pdbx_strand_id
1 'polypeptide(L)'
;RPIGYALYYKGYCVNHGKIVYLENVYVVPEFRDKGIGKQLLAKLAEVALAAGCTGMKFSTMESNQRAKKLYLQLGAQDTTESLSWHCMEFNKEGLQRLVQGGRAS
;
A
#
# COMPACT_ATOMS: atom_id res chain seq x y z
N ARG A 1 16.36 7.56 18.69
CA ARG A 1 14.89 7.69 18.54
C ARG A 1 14.53 7.46 17.08
N PRO A 2 13.56 6.59 16.74
CA PRO A 2 13.10 6.43 15.35
C PRO A 2 12.40 7.70 14.85
N ILE A 3 12.64 8.06 13.59
CA ILE A 3 12.11 9.29 12.94
C ILE A 3 11.16 8.98 11.76
N GLY A 4 10.89 7.71 11.50
CA GLY A 4 9.98 7.24 10.47
C GLY A 4 9.95 5.71 10.39
N TYR A 5 9.00 5.17 9.64
CA TYR A 5 8.83 3.74 9.43
C TYR A 5 8.13 3.43 8.11
N ALA A 6 8.25 2.18 7.67
CA ALA A 6 7.41 1.57 6.63
C ALA A 6 6.86 0.24 7.18
N LEU A 7 5.54 0.13 7.26
CA LEU A 7 4.81 -1.06 7.65
C LEU A 7 4.32 -1.77 6.39
N TYR A 8 4.62 -3.05 6.27
CA TYR A 8 4.29 -3.83 5.06
C TYR A 8 4.01 -5.29 5.38
N TYR A 9 3.40 -5.99 4.43
CA TYR A 9 3.22 -7.43 4.44
C TYR A 9 3.39 -8.01 3.04
N LYS A 10 3.61 -9.33 2.96
CA LYS A 10 3.69 -10.06 1.70
C LYS A 10 2.29 -10.50 1.28
N GLY A 11 2.03 -10.47 -0.01
CA GLY A 11 0.79 -10.94 -0.59
C GLY A 11 1.03 -11.62 -1.94
N TYR A 12 -0.08 -11.95 -2.60
CA TYR A 12 -0.07 -12.56 -3.91
C TYR A 12 -1.10 -11.87 -4.82
N CYS A 13 -0.72 -11.60 -6.06
CA CYS A 13 -1.62 -11.10 -7.08
C CYS A 13 -1.75 -12.15 -8.18
N VAL A 14 -2.98 -12.47 -8.57
CA VAL A 14 -3.29 -13.54 -9.55
C VAL A 14 -2.42 -13.44 -10.81
N ASN A 15 -2.25 -12.22 -11.33
CA ASN A 15 -1.53 -12.00 -12.59
C ASN A 15 -0.02 -11.74 -12.42
N HIS A 16 0.46 -11.50 -11.20
CA HIS A 16 1.85 -11.04 -10.96
C HIS A 16 2.63 -11.93 -10.00
N GLY A 17 1.99 -12.89 -9.34
CA GLY A 17 2.66 -13.73 -8.35
C GLY A 17 2.86 -13.01 -7.02
N LYS A 18 3.99 -13.28 -6.35
CA LYS A 18 4.36 -12.67 -5.06
C LYS A 18 4.47 -11.15 -5.19
N ILE A 19 3.88 -10.41 -4.27
CA ILE A 19 4.01 -8.95 -4.18
C ILE A 19 4.16 -8.52 -2.72
N VAL A 20 4.54 -7.27 -2.49
CA VAL A 20 4.43 -6.65 -1.17
C VAL A 20 3.30 -5.62 -1.16
N TYR A 21 2.59 -5.54 -0.04
CA TYR A 21 1.64 -4.47 0.24
C TYR A 21 2.26 -3.56 1.28
N LEU A 22 2.42 -2.28 0.93
CA LEU A 22 2.83 -1.24 1.85
C LEU A 22 1.56 -0.70 2.53
N GLU A 23 1.40 -1.03 3.80
CA GLU A 23 0.27 -0.63 4.63
C GLU A 23 0.39 0.85 5.03
N ASN A 24 1.59 1.25 5.45
CA ASN A 24 1.80 2.61 5.92
C ASN A 24 3.26 3.03 5.80
N VAL A 25 3.50 4.26 5.33
CA VAL A 25 4.82 4.89 5.39
C VAL A 25 4.68 6.25 6.05
N TYR A 26 5.53 6.50 7.04
CA TYR A 26 5.45 7.73 7.82
C TYR A 26 6.84 8.26 8.13
N VAL A 27 6.97 9.58 8.08
CA VAL A 27 8.13 10.34 8.52
C VAL A 27 7.64 11.46 9.43
N VAL A 28 8.29 11.60 10.58
CA VAL A 28 8.05 12.66 11.55
C VAL A 28 8.14 14.03 10.85
N PRO A 29 7.18 14.97 11.05
CA PRO A 29 7.05 16.19 10.24
C PRO A 29 8.33 17.01 10.06
N GLU A 30 9.11 17.17 11.13
CA GLU A 30 10.36 17.94 11.21
C GLU A 30 11.51 17.33 10.37
N PHE A 31 11.34 16.08 9.93
CA PHE A 31 12.29 15.34 9.11
C PHE A 31 11.79 15.12 7.68
N ARG A 32 10.61 15.64 7.30
CA ARG A 32 10.11 15.56 5.92
C ARG A 32 10.95 16.45 4.98
N ASP A 33 10.79 16.23 3.68
CA ASP A 33 11.58 16.87 2.60
C ASP A 33 13.08 16.59 2.60
N LYS A 34 13.57 15.74 3.52
CA LYS A 34 14.98 15.31 3.59
C LYS A 34 15.26 13.98 2.87
N GLY A 35 14.34 13.53 2.02
CA GLY A 35 14.48 12.28 1.26
C GLY A 35 14.25 10.98 2.04
N ILE A 36 13.92 11.05 3.34
CA ILE A 36 13.76 9.86 4.20
C ILE A 36 12.63 8.93 3.70
N GLY A 37 11.49 9.48 3.28
CA GLY A 37 10.39 8.68 2.73
C GLY A 37 10.82 7.88 1.50
N LYS A 38 11.62 8.49 0.60
CA LYS A 38 12.20 7.81 -0.56
C LYS A 38 13.14 6.68 -0.14
N GLN A 39 13.97 6.89 0.89
CA GLN A 39 14.87 5.85 1.41
C GLN A 39 14.10 4.67 2.02
N LEU A 40 13.02 4.94 2.76
CA LEU A 40 12.15 3.89 3.31
C LEU A 40 11.52 3.05 2.20
N LEU A 41 10.99 3.70 1.14
CA LEU A 41 10.41 3.01 -0.02
C LEU A 41 11.47 2.20 -0.79
N ALA A 42 12.65 2.77 -1.01
CA ALA A 42 13.75 2.07 -1.67
C ALA A 42 14.17 0.83 -0.88
N LYS A 43 14.27 0.94 0.45
CA LYS A 43 14.61 -0.20 1.30
C LYS A 43 13.55 -1.30 1.25
N LEU A 44 12.27 -0.92 1.22
CA LEU A 44 11.19 -1.88 1.03
C LEU A 44 11.23 -2.55 -0.35
N ALA A 45 11.58 -1.81 -1.41
CA ALA A 45 11.76 -2.38 -2.74
C ALA A 45 12.91 -3.42 -2.77
N GLU A 46 14.05 -3.17 -2.12
CA GLU A 46 15.12 -4.16 -1.96
C GLU A 46 14.60 -5.44 -1.27
N VAL A 47 13.85 -5.28 -0.17
CA VAL A 47 13.26 -6.41 0.56
C VAL A 47 12.28 -7.20 -0.31
N ALA A 48 11.45 -6.51 -1.10
CA ALA A 48 10.51 -7.14 -2.01
C ALA A 48 11.23 -7.96 -3.09
N LEU A 49 12.22 -7.36 -3.76
CA LEU A 49 12.99 -8.02 -4.81
C LEU A 49 13.75 -9.24 -4.26
N ALA A 50 14.39 -9.11 -3.10
CA ALA A 50 15.07 -10.23 -2.43
C ALA A 50 14.11 -11.38 -2.04
N ALA A 51 12.83 -11.08 -1.82
CA ALA A 51 11.80 -12.08 -1.54
C ALA A 51 11.17 -12.70 -2.81
N GLY A 52 11.64 -12.32 -4.00
CA GLY A 52 11.08 -12.73 -5.27
C GLY A 52 9.72 -12.10 -5.57
N CYS A 53 9.41 -10.96 -4.95
CA CYS A 53 8.21 -10.20 -5.27
C CYS A 53 8.41 -9.42 -6.58
N THR A 54 7.35 -9.36 -7.38
CA THR A 54 7.34 -8.71 -8.70
C THR A 54 6.76 -7.30 -8.66
N GLY A 55 6.23 -6.87 -7.52
CA GLY A 55 5.61 -5.57 -7.38
C GLY A 55 5.34 -5.16 -5.93
N MET A 56 5.02 -3.88 -5.79
CA MET A 56 4.58 -3.25 -4.55
C MET A 56 3.23 -2.57 -4.79
N LYS A 57 2.25 -2.83 -3.94
CA LYS A 57 0.94 -2.16 -3.97
C LYS A 57 0.72 -1.38 -2.68
N PHE A 58 -0.01 -0.27 -2.77
CA PHE A 58 -0.43 0.54 -1.64
C PHE A 58 -1.60 1.42 -2.04
N SER A 59 -2.27 1.97 -1.03
CA SER A 59 -3.33 2.97 -1.21
C SER A 59 -2.89 4.27 -0.56
N THR A 60 -3.29 5.39 -1.14
CA THR A 60 -3.14 6.71 -0.54
C THR A 60 -4.45 7.47 -0.66
N MET A 61 -4.72 8.37 0.30
CA MET A 61 -5.91 9.22 0.23
C MET A 61 -5.85 10.12 -1.01
N GLU A 62 -7.03 10.39 -1.58
CA GLU A 62 -7.19 11.27 -2.73
C GLU A 62 -6.66 12.69 -2.46
N SER A 63 -6.78 13.16 -1.22
CA SER A 63 -6.29 14.46 -0.79
C SER A 63 -4.75 14.54 -0.65
N ASN A 64 -4.03 13.42 -0.68
CA ASN A 64 -2.59 13.37 -0.38
C ASN A 64 -1.72 13.66 -1.62
N GLN A 65 -1.91 14.83 -2.21
CA GLN A 65 -1.26 15.25 -3.46
C GLN A 65 0.27 15.23 -3.37
N ARG A 66 0.82 15.58 -2.21
CA ARG A 66 2.27 15.56 -1.97
C ARG A 66 2.85 14.16 -2.07
N ALA A 67 2.22 13.16 -1.44
CA ALA A 67 2.68 11.78 -1.52
C ALA A 67 2.46 11.21 -2.92
N LYS A 68 1.30 11.48 -3.54
CA LYS A 68 1.01 11.08 -4.94
C LYS A 68 2.10 11.56 -5.89
N LYS A 69 2.50 12.83 -5.83
CA LYS A 69 3.60 13.37 -6.64
C LYS A 69 4.92 12.62 -6.42
N LEU A 70 5.28 12.33 -5.17
CA LEU A 70 6.48 11.54 -4.85
C LEU A 70 6.40 10.13 -5.47
N TYR A 71 5.28 9.43 -5.32
CA TYR A 71 5.13 8.06 -5.83
C TYR A 71 5.22 8.02 -7.36
N LEU A 72 4.54 8.94 -8.05
CA LEU A 72 4.60 9.06 -9.51
C LEU A 72 6.02 9.36 -10.01
N GLN A 73 6.76 10.25 -9.33
CA GLN A 73 8.16 10.54 -9.64
C GLN A 73 9.08 9.32 -9.43
N LEU A 74 8.69 8.38 -8.59
CA LEU A 74 9.41 7.13 -8.34
C LEU A 74 8.96 5.99 -9.27
N GLY A 75 8.06 6.24 -10.21
CA GLY A 75 7.58 5.26 -11.20
C GLY A 75 6.36 4.46 -10.77
N ALA A 76 5.67 4.84 -9.68
CA ALA A 76 4.36 4.29 -9.37
C ALA A 76 3.32 4.74 -10.41
N GLN A 77 2.25 3.97 -10.57
CA GLN A 77 1.12 4.28 -11.45
C GLN A 77 -0.17 4.29 -10.62
N ASP A 78 -1.10 5.18 -10.96
CA ASP A 78 -2.43 5.17 -10.34
C ASP A 78 -3.29 4.06 -10.97
N THR A 79 -3.50 2.98 -10.21
CA THR A 79 -4.30 1.84 -10.65
C THR A 79 -5.81 2.06 -10.51
N THR A 80 -6.23 3.04 -9.71
CA THR A 80 -7.66 3.38 -9.58
C THR A 80 -8.18 3.92 -10.90
N GLU A 81 -7.43 4.85 -11.51
CA GLU A 81 -7.78 5.46 -12.80
C GLU A 81 -7.60 4.48 -13.97
N SER A 82 -6.54 3.67 -13.95
CA SER A 82 -6.18 2.83 -15.11
C SER A 82 -6.89 1.47 -15.16
N LEU A 83 -7.28 0.89 -14.02
CA LEU A 83 -7.82 -0.48 -13.95
C LEU A 83 -9.24 -0.57 -13.40
N SER A 84 -9.84 0.54 -12.94
CA SER A 84 -11.23 0.60 -12.44
C SER A 84 -11.56 -0.40 -11.32
N TRP A 85 -10.59 -0.72 -10.45
CA TRP A 85 -10.83 -1.54 -9.26
C TRP A 85 -11.27 -0.69 -8.07
N HIS A 86 -12.23 -1.20 -7.31
CA HIS A 86 -12.66 -0.60 -6.04
C HIS A 86 -12.01 -1.33 -4.85
N CYS A 87 -11.54 -0.56 -3.88
CA CYS A 87 -11.18 -1.11 -2.57
C CYS A 87 -12.46 -1.34 -1.76
N MET A 88 -12.78 -2.60 -1.47
CA MET A 88 -13.97 -3.00 -0.72
C MET A 88 -13.55 -3.60 0.62
N GLU A 89 -14.28 -3.28 1.68
CA GLU A 89 -14.02 -3.79 3.03
C GLU A 89 -15.31 -4.35 3.64
N PHE A 90 -15.21 -5.51 4.29
CA PHE A 90 -16.18 -5.91 5.29
C PHE A 90 -15.65 -5.51 6.66
N ASN A 91 -16.35 -4.58 7.32
CA ASN A 91 -16.10 -4.32 8.74
C ASN A 91 -16.51 -5.54 9.58
N LYS A 92 -16.26 -5.47 10.90
CA LYS A 92 -16.53 -6.57 11.83
C LYS A 92 -17.97 -7.09 11.73
N GLU A 93 -18.96 -6.19 11.70
CA GLU A 93 -20.38 -6.54 11.61
C GLU A 93 -20.71 -7.17 10.25
N GLY A 94 -20.11 -6.67 9.17
CA GLY A 94 -20.20 -7.26 7.83
C GLY A 94 -19.69 -8.70 7.80
N LEU A 95 -18.53 -8.95 8.39
CA LEU A 95 -17.96 -10.30 8.51
C LEU A 95 -18.85 -11.23 9.34
N GLN A 96 -19.40 -10.75 10.46
CA GLN A 96 -20.31 -11.53 11.29
C GLN A 96 -21.57 -11.94 10.52
N ARG A 97 -22.14 -11.03 9.71
CA ARG A 97 -23.30 -11.33 8.85
C ARG A 97 -22.97 -12.39 7.79
N LEU A 98 -21.77 -12.35 7.19
CA LEU A 98 -21.35 -13.37 6.22
C LEU A 98 -21.30 -14.77 6.84
N VAL A 99 -20.78 -14.89 8.07
CA VAL A 99 -20.72 -16.16 8.81
C VAL A 99 -22.12 -16.70 9.12
N GLN A 100 -23.07 -15.82 9.44
CA GLN A 100 -24.44 -16.21 9.79
C GLN A 100 -25.29 -16.67 8.60
N GLY A 101 -24.74 -16.59 7.38
CA GLY A 101 -25.34 -17.12 6.17
C GLY A 101 -26.17 -16.05 5.46
N GLY A 102 -25.80 -15.79 4.20
CA GLY A 102 -26.60 -15.04 3.23
C GLY A 102 -27.94 -15.72 2.91
N ARG A 103 -28.82 -15.86 3.89
CA ARG A 103 -30.26 -15.86 3.66
C ARG A 103 -30.65 -14.41 3.46
N ALA A 104 -30.43 -13.94 2.23
CA ALA A 104 -31.15 -12.79 1.73
C ALA A 104 -32.65 -13.10 1.88
N SER A 105 -33.37 -12.25 2.62
CA SER A 105 -34.79 -12.01 2.38
C SER A 105 -34.95 -11.28 1.06
#